data_AF-A0A3D4E789-F1
#
_entry.id   AF-A0A3D4E789-F1
#
_cell.length_a   1.000
_cell.length_b   1.000
_cell.length_c   1.000
_cell.angle_alpha   90.00
_cell.angle_beta   90.00
_cell.angle_gamma   90.00
#
_symmetry.space_group_name_H-M   'P 1'
#
loop_
_entity.id
_entity.type
_entity.pdbx_description
1 polymer ?
#
loop_
_entity_poly.entity_id
_entity_poly.type
_entity_poly.pdbx_seq_one_letter_code
_entity_poly.pdbx_strand_id
1 'polypeptide(L)'
;MKTYLKDNRGFTLVELAIVMIIIGLLIGGVLKGQQLVDNAKVTSTLAQVKAYQASVNAFLDTYGMMPGDMSNATSRVPACVAADNNCGDGNADGFISMSTDADDGGGGTVSTESLSPDWNTLSNGSSESDMAWKHLGLAGLITGVDTDSDPTELTWGVTHPSSTLRGGFEMYYDTDFSDVGPASSGLVLRLTNTGMGAGTMGSTGLEPATPNQAANMDRKLDDGQPSNGIVFVNGAKTGDDGCKSDDEYDEQTDQRNCLVYFVMDS
;
A
#
# COMPACT_ATOMS: atom_id res chain seq x y z
N MET A 1 30.78 67.55 28.34
CA MET A 1 30.52 66.21 27.78
C MET A 1 29.00 66.04 27.73
N LYS A 2 28.38 66.08 26.54
CA LYS A 2 26.92 65.93 26.38
C LYS A 2 26.61 64.45 26.18
N THR A 3 25.97 63.85 27.17
CA THR A 3 25.53 62.45 27.11
C THR A 3 24.22 62.39 26.34
N TYR A 4 24.23 61.79 25.15
CA TYR A 4 23.01 61.53 24.38
C TYR A 4 22.27 60.34 25.02
N LEU A 5 21.16 60.61 25.69
CA LEU A 5 20.23 59.57 26.14
C LEU A 5 19.57 58.97 24.90
N LYS A 6 19.77 57.66 24.69
CA LYS A 6 19.19 56.90 23.58
C LYS A 6 17.71 56.68 23.92
N ASP A 7 16.81 57.24 23.12
CA ASP A 7 15.36 57.06 23.25
C ASP A 7 15.01 55.59 22.97
N ASN A 8 14.81 54.80 24.02
CA ASN A 8 14.27 53.44 23.90
C ASN A 8 12.76 53.56 23.67
N ARG A 9 12.35 53.73 22.41
CA ARG A 9 10.94 53.58 22.02
C ARG A 9 10.55 52.12 22.22
N GLY A 10 9.88 51.81 23.33
CA GLY A 10 9.30 50.50 23.58
C GLY A 10 8.19 50.22 22.56
N PHE A 11 8.08 48.96 22.12
CA PHE A 11 6.97 48.51 21.28
C PHE A 11 5.64 48.82 21.96
N THR A 12 4.68 49.33 21.21
CA THR A 12 3.35 49.60 21.75
C THR A 12 2.61 48.28 22.01
N LEU A 13 1.74 48.24 23.02
CA LEU A 13 0.90 47.07 23.29
C LEU A 13 0.04 46.68 22.08
N VAL A 14 -0.37 47.67 21.28
CA VAL A 14 -1.17 47.47 20.07
C VAL A 14 -0.38 46.77 18.97
N GLU A 15 0.90 47.14 18.77
CA GLU A 15 1.77 46.48 17.80
C GLU A 15 1.98 45.00 18.13
N LEU A 16 2.23 44.67 19.40
CA LEU A 16 2.37 43.28 19.82
C LEU A 16 1.06 42.50 19.72
N ALA A 17 -0.09 43.14 20.00
CA ALA A 17 -1.39 42.49 19.88
C ALA A 17 -1.73 42.08 18.44
N ILE A 18 -1.51 42.98 17.47
CA ILE A 18 -1.76 42.66 16.04
C ILE A 18 -0.83 41.53 15.58
N VAL A 19 0.43 41.55 15.98
CA VAL A 19 1.39 40.49 15.65
C VAL A 19 0.92 39.13 16.19
N MET A 20 0.47 39.06 17.45
CA MET A 20 -0.04 37.81 18.03
C MET A 20 -1.31 37.31 17.34
N ILE A 21 -2.21 38.21 16.93
CA ILE A 21 -3.40 37.84 16.14
C ILE A 21 -3.00 37.23 14.80
N ILE A 22 -2.08 37.88 14.08
CA ILE A 22 -1.61 37.39 12.78
C ILE A 22 -0.95 36.00 12.95
N ILE A 23 -0.09 35.82 13.94
CA ILE A 23 0.55 34.52 14.21
C ILE A 23 -0.51 33.46 14.56
N GLY A 24 -1.50 33.78 15.40
CA GLY A 24 -2.58 32.87 15.76
C GLY A 24 -3.40 32.41 14.55
N LEU A 25 -3.75 33.36 13.66
CA LEU A 25 -4.47 33.05 12.42
C LEU A 25 -3.64 32.21 11.45
N LEU A 26 -2.34 32.50 11.33
CA LEU A 26 -1.44 31.73 10.47
C LEU A 26 -1.27 30.29 10.98
N ILE A 27 -1.06 30.09 12.28
CA ILE A 27 -0.94 28.75 12.88
C ILE A 27 -2.24 27.97 12.69
N GLY A 28 -3.40 28.57 12.99
CA GLY A 28 -4.71 27.94 12.79
C GLY A 28 -4.95 27.56 11.32
N GLY A 29 -4.55 28.43 10.38
CA GLY A 29 -4.65 28.17 8.95
C GLY A 29 -3.76 27.00 8.48
N VAL A 30 -2.51 26.95 8.94
CA VAL A 30 -1.56 25.88 8.57
C VAL A 30 -2.02 24.52 9.09
N LEU A 31 -2.45 24.44 10.36
CA LEU A 31 -2.92 23.18 10.95
C LEU A 31 -4.14 22.62 10.20
N LYS A 32 -5.09 23.49 9.84
CA LYS A 32 -6.24 23.04 9.03
C LYS A 32 -5.82 22.65 7.61
N GLY A 33 -4.88 23.37 7.03
CA GLY A 33 -4.31 23.06 5.71
C GLY A 33 -3.66 21.68 5.66
N GLN A 34 -2.89 21.31 6.70
CA GLN A 34 -2.27 19.99 6.82
C GLN A 34 -3.32 18.88 6.87
N GLN A 35 -4.35 19.03 7.71
CA GLN A 35 -5.43 18.05 7.81
C GLN A 35 -6.18 17.84 6.47
N LEU A 36 -6.35 18.91 5.68
CA LEU A 36 -6.96 18.80 4.35
C LEU A 36 -6.09 18.02 3.37
N VAL A 37 -4.77 18.25 3.39
CA VAL A 37 -3.82 17.50 2.56
C VAL A 37 -3.80 16.02 2.96
N ASP A 38 -3.81 15.71 4.24
CA ASP A 38 -3.82 14.32 4.72
C ASP A 38 -5.11 13.59 4.32
N ASN A 39 -6.26 14.25 4.43
CA ASN A 39 -7.53 13.67 3.98
C ASN A 39 -7.57 13.46 2.45
N ALA A 40 -6.95 14.38 1.70
CA ALA A 40 -6.82 14.24 0.25
C ALA A 40 -5.97 13.03 -0.13
N LYS A 41 -4.84 12.79 0.55
CA LYS A 41 -4.01 11.60 0.34
C LYS A 41 -4.77 10.32 0.66
N VAL A 42 -5.44 10.25 1.81
CA VAL A 42 -6.30 9.11 2.18
C VAL A 42 -7.33 8.83 1.08
N THR A 43 -8.03 9.87 0.62
CA THR A 43 -9.07 9.72 -0.42
C THR A 43 -8.48 9.28 -1.77
N SER A 44 -7.29 9.79 -2.12
CA SER A 44 -6.58 9.38 -3.34
C SER A 44 -6.14 7.92 -3.27
N THR A 45 -5.61 7.46 -2.14
CA THR A 45 -5.25 6.05 -1.91
C THR A 45 -6.48 5.15 -2.05
N LEU A 46 -7.63 5.50 -1.45
CA LEU A 46 -8.86 4.74 -1.59
C LEU A 46 -9.36 4.68 -3.06
N ALA A 47 -9.16 5.75 -3.83
CA ALA A 47 -9.47 5.74 -5.25
C ALA A 47 -8.53 4.82 -6.05
N GLN A 48 -7.24 4.75 -5.68
CA GLN A 48 -6.29 3.78 -6.26
C GLN A 48 -6.73 2.34 -5.99
N VAL A 49 -7.07 2.01 -4.73
CA VAL A 49 -7.54 0.67 -4.34
C VAL A 49 -8.75 0.23 -5.19
N LYS A 50 -9.78 1.09 -5.28
CA LYS A 50 -10.98 0.80 -6.09
C LYS A 50 -10.68 0.65 -7.58
N ALA A 51 -9.74 1.44 -8.10
CA ALA A 51 -9.33 1.34 -9.49
C ALA A 51 -8.61 0.01 -9.78
N TYR A 52 -7.74 -0.45 -8.87
CA TYR A 52 -7.07 -1.74 -9.02
C TYR A 52 -8.04 -2.91 -8.91
N GLN A 53 -8.97 -2.89 -7.96
CA GLN A 53 -10.01 -3.91 -7.88
C GLN A 53 -10.84 -3.99 -9.17
N ALA A 54 -11.28 -2.84 -9.70
CA ALA A 54 -11.99 -2.79 -10.98
C ALA A 54 -11.14 -3.31 -12.15
N SER A 55 -9.82 -3.08 -12.12
CA SER A 55 -8.89 -3.53 -13.16
C SER A 55 -8.68 -5.04 -13.12
N VAL A 56 -8.55 -5.63 -11.93
CA VAL A 56 -8.48 -7.09 -11.74
C VAL A 56 -9.75 -7.74 -12.26
N ASN A 57 -10.93 -7.21 -11.90
CA ASN A 57 -12.21 -7.76 -12.36
C ASN A 57 -12.38 -7.59 -13.88
N ALA A 58 -11.98 -6.45 -14.45
CA ALA A 58 -12.01 -6.25 -15.90
C ALA A 58 -11.07 -7.21 -16.64
N PHE A 59 -9.91 -7.53 -16.06
CA PHE A 59 -8.99 -8.52 -16.60
C PHE A 59 -9.63 -9.92 -16.56
N LEU A 60 -10.20 -10.30 -15.42
CA LEU A 60 -10.92 -11.56 -15.24
C LEU A 60 -12.08 -11.70 -16.25
N ASP A 61 -12.88 -10.66 -16.44
CA ASP A 61 -13.99 -10.63 -17.41
C ASP A 61 -13.50 -10.78 -18.86
N THR A 62 -12.36 -10.16 -19.19
CA THR A 62 -11.82 -10.14 -20.55
C THR A 62 -11.12 -11.46 -20.90
N TYR A 63 -10.35 -12.01 -19.97
CA TYR A 63 -9.48 -13.16 -20.23
C TYR A 63 -9.98 -14.48 -19.62
N GLY A 64 -10.87 -14.43 -18.63
CA GLY A 64 -11.41 -15.59 -17.92
C GLY A 64 -10.47 -16.21 -16.89
N MET A 65 -9.38 -15.53 -16.56
CA MET A 65 -8.36 -15.94 -15.57
C MET A 65 -7.85 -14.70 -14.83
N MET A 66 -7.32 -14.88 -13.62
CA MET A 66 -6.74 -13.78 -12.85
C MET A 66 -5.45 -13.25 -13.52
N PRO A 67 -5.13 -11.95 -13.35
CA PRO A 67 -3.80 -11.46 -13.73
C PRO A 67 -2.74 -12.16 -12.87
N GLY A 68 -1.53 -12.37 -13.41
CA GLY A 68 -0.51 -13.20 -12.77
C GLY A 68 -0.70 -14.71 -13.00
N ASP A 69 -1.88 -15.24 -12.69
CA ASP A 69 -2.26 -16.66 -12.71
C ASP A 69 -2.40 -17.28 -14.13
N MET A 70 -2.55 -16.45 -15.18
CA MET A 70 -2.88 -16.95 -16.52
C MET A 70 -1.75 -17.81 -17.14
N SER A 71 -2.02 -19.09 -17.36
CA SER A 71 -1.07 -20.05 -17.99
C SER A 71 -0.78 -19.85 -19.48
N ASN A 72 -1.41 -18.86 -20.12
CA ASN A 72 -1.18 -18.51 -21.52
C ASN A 72 -1.15 -16.99 -21.78
N ALA A 73 -0.70 -16.22 -20.78
CA ALA A 73 -0.48 -14.79 -20.88
C ALA A 73 0.39 -14.41 -22.09
N THR A 74 1.49 -15.12 -22.35
CA THR A 74 2.39 -14.89 -23.50
C THR A 74 1.69 -14.99 -24.86
N SER A 75 0.56 -15.69 -24.93
CA SER A 75 -0.23 -15.87 -26.15
C SER A 75 -1.47 -14.97 -26.23
N ARG A 76 -1.97 -14.47 -25.09
CA ARG A 76 -3.26 -13.76 -25.01
C ARG A 76 -3.16 -12.32 -24.55
N VAL A 77 -2.24 -12.00 -23.64
CA VAL A 77 -2.03 -10.64 -23.15
C VAL A 77 -1.20 -9.88 -24.18
N PRO A 78 -1.66 -8.71 -24.65
CA PRO A 78 -0.95 -7.93 -25.65
C PRO A 78 0.48 -7.61 -25.23
N ALA A 79 1.45 -7.80 -26.13
CA ALA A 79 2.86 -7.50 -25.90
C ALA A 79 3.49 -8.21 -24.67
N CYS A 80 2.89 -9.29 -24.18
CA CYS A 80 3.52 -10.15 -23.18
C CYS A 80 4.58 -11.04 -23.86
N VAL A 81 5.86 -10.73 -23.65
CA VAL A 81 6.97 -11.43 -24.31
C VAL A 81 8.07 -11.70 -23.28
N ALA A 82 8.15 -12.95 -22.81
CA ALA A 82 9.11 -13.36 -21.78
C ALA A 82 10.57 -12.95 -22.04
N ALA A 83 11.01 -13.03 -23.30
CA ALA A 83 12.38 -12.70 -23.68
C ALA A 83 12.66 -11.18 -23.77
N ASP A 84 11.65 -10.35 -23.97
CA ASP A 84 11.81 -8.91 -24.22
C ASP A 84 11.47 -8.07 -22.99
N ASN A 85 10.40 -8.42 -22.27
CA ASN A 85 9.89 -7.64 -21.15
C ASN A 85 9.61 -8.49 -19.90
N ASN A 86 10.21 -9.68 -19.79
CA ASN A 86 10.06 -10.55 -18.63
C ASN A 86 8.58 -10.88 -18.28
N CYS A 87 7.66 -10.79 -19.23
CA CYS A 87 6.27 -11.18 -19.02
C CYS A 87 6.12 -12.71 -19.16
N GLY A 88 5.61 -13.36 -18.13
CA GLY A 88 5.50 -14.82 -18.03
C GLY A 88 4.08 -15.33 -17.90
N ASP A 89 3.92 -16.63 -18.04
CA ASP A 89 2.68 -17.35 -17.77
C ASP A 89 2.61 -17.73 -16.27
N GLY A 90 1.40 -17.78 -15.71
CA GLY A 90 1.12 -18.30 -14.37
C GLY A 90 0.77 -19.79 -14.37
N ASN A 91 0.35 -20.32 -13.21
CA ASN A 91 0.09 -21.74 -13.02
C ASN A 91 -1.38 -22.15 -13.30
N ALA A 92 -2.31 -21.18 -13.43
CA ALA A 92 -3.74 -21.36 -13.61
C ALA A 92 -4.43 -22.15 -12.47
N ASP A 93 -3.99 -21.95 -11.23
CA ASP A 93 -4.63 -22.48 -10.02
C ASP A 93 -5.81 -21.61 -9.52
N GLY A 94 -5.99 -20.43 -10.11
CA GLY A 94 -7.08 -19.50 -9.83
C GLY A 94 -6.74 -18.45 -8.78
N PHE A 95 -5.51 -18.41 -8.29
CA PHE A 95 -5.05 -17.50 -7.25
C PHE A 95 -3.86 -16.67 -7.73
N ILE A 96 -3.67 -15.50 -7.13
CA ILE A 96 -2.46 -14.70 -7.36
C ILE A 96 -1.48 -15.06 -6.25
N SER A 97 -0.59 -16.02 -6.50
CA SER A 97 0.36 -16.48 -5.49
C SER A 97 1.63 -15.61 -5.44
N MET A 98 2.32 -15.65 -4.29
CA MET A 98 3.60 -14.95 -4.08
C MET A 98 4.81 -15.87 -4.18
N SER A 99 4.61 -17.18 -4.20
CA SER A 99 5.67 -18.17 -4.33
C SER A 99 5.94 -18.46 -5.80
N THR A 100 7.22 -18.62 -6.16
CA THR A 100 7.63 -19.09 -7.49
C THR A 100 7.37 -20.59 -7.67
N ASP A 101 6.16 -21.05 -7.35
CA ASP A 101 5.61 -22.27 -7.97
C ASP A 101 5.00 -21.90 -9.33
N ALA A 102 5.59 -20.92 -10.02
CA ALA A 102 5.63 -20.92 -11.48
C ALA A 102 6.35 -22.21 -11.88
N ASP A 103 5.54 -23.24 -12.03
CA ASP A 103 5.87 -24.59 -12.44
C ASP A 103 6.89 -24.54 -13.58
N ASP A 104 8.16 -24.83 -13.29
CA ASP A 104 9.28 -24.89 -14.25
C ASP A 104 9.15 -26.14 -15.16
N GLY A 105 7.92 -26.41 -15.65
CA GLY A 105 7.50 -27.63 -16.34
C GLY A 105 7.41 -28.86 -15.42
N GLY A 106 7.22 -28.65 -14.11
CA GLY A 106 7.59 -29.61 -13.08
C GLY A 106 6.49 -30.41 -12.40
N GLY A 107 5.19 -30.17 -12.63
CA GLY A 107 4.13 -30.99 -12.01
C GLY A 107 4.27 -31.11 -10.49
N GLY A 108 4.76 -30.05 -9.85
CA GLY A 108 4.89 -29.97 -8.40
C GLY A 108 3.51 -29.85 -7.78
N THR A 109 3.14 -30.82 -6.94
CA THR A 109 1.92 -30.73 -6.16
C THR A 109 1.98 -29.50 -5.27
N VAL A 110 1.14 -28.50 -5.54
CA VAL A 110 0.81 -27.41 -4.61
C VAL A 110 0.36 -28.07 -3.31
N SER A 111 1.26 -28.18 -2.34
CA SER A 111 0.83 -28.54 -0.99
C SER A 111 0.00 -27.37 -0.49
N THR A 112 -1.16 -27.66 0.06
CA THR A 112 -2.05 -26.70 0.75
C THR A 112 -1.35 -25.87 1.83
N GLU A 113 -0.11 -26.21 2.17
CA GLU A 113 0.82 -25.50 3.07
C GLU A 113 1.49 -24.27 2.39
N SER A 114 1.42 -24.13 1.05
CA SER A 114 2.07 -23.02 0.32
C SER A 114 1.13 -21.87 -0.06
N LEU A 115 -0.18 -22.03 0.21
CA LEU A 115 -1.23 -21.04 -0.07
C LEU A 115 -1.45 -20.06 1.09
N SER A 116 -0.88 -20.34 2.26
CA SER A 116 -0.52 -19.33 3.24
C SER A 116 0.88 -18.85 2.86
N PRO A 117 1.11 -17.57 2.53
CA PRO A 117 2.47 -17.11 2.32
C PRO A 117 3.26 -17.40 3.59
N ASP A 118 4.19 -18.35 3.53
CA ASP A 118 5.31 -18.43 4.46
C ASP A 118 5.91 -17.03 4.43
N TRP A 119 5.59 -16.26 5.48
CA TRP A 119 5.47 -14.79 5.58
C TRP A 119 6.76 -14.00 5.34
N ASN A 120 7.75 -14.63 4.70
CA ASN A 120 9.07 -14.08 4.45
C ASN A 120 9.90 -14.85 3.40
N THR A 121 9.29 -15.66 2.52
CA THR A 121 10.08 -16.27 1.44
C THR A 121 10.16 -15.30 0.27
N LEU A 122 11.25 -14.52 0.25
CA LEU A 122 11.65 -13.68 -0.88
C LEU A 122 11.54 -14.48 -2.19
N SER A 123 10.53 -14.21 -3.00
CA SER A 123 10.53 -14.60 -4.40
C SER A 123 11.43 -13.61 -5.15
N ASN A 124 12.72 -13.93 -5.23
CA ASN A 124 13.59 -13.32 -6.22
C ASN A 124 13.18 -13.84 -7.61
N GLY A 125 12.17 -13.20 -8.21
CA GLY A 125 11.72 -13.42 -9.58
C GLY A 125 10.28 -13.88 -9.72
N SER A 126 9.71 -13.53 -10.88
CA SER A 126 8.45 -13.96 -11.51
C SER A 126 7.34 -14.57 -10.64
N SER A 127 7.02 -13.96 -9.50
CA SER A 127 5.80 -14.36 -8.76
C SER A 127 4.56 -13.93 -9.54
N GLU A 128 3.43 -14.60 -9.31
CA GLU A 128 2.18 -14.20 -9.96
C GLU A 128 1.73 -12.81 -9.49
N SER A 129 2.03 -12.43 -8.24
CA SER A 129 1.86 -11.06 -7.73
C SER A 129 2.56 -10.03 -8.63
N ASP A 130 3.84 -10.26 -8.95
CA ASP A 130 4.61 -9.35 -9.80
C ASP A 130 4.09 -9.34 -11.24
N MET A 131 3.79 -10.52 -11.76
CA MET A 131 3.20 -10.68 -13.09
C MET A 131 1.81 -10.05 -13.19
N ALA A 132 1.03 -10.02 -12.11
CA ALA A 132 -0.30 -9.44 -12.12
C ALA A 132 -0.27 -7.96 -12.49
N TRP A 133 0.65 -7.18 -11.89
CA TRP A 133 0.81 -5.77 -12.24
C TRP A 133 1.23 -5.58 -13.70
N LYS A 134 2.14 -6.43 -14.20
CA LYS A 134 2.57 -6.39 -15.60
C LYS A 134 1.43 -6.75 -16.56
N HIS A 135 0.66 -7.79 -16.26
CA HIS A 135 -0.50 -8.21 -17.05
C HIS A 135 -1.56 -7.12 -17.12
N LEU A 136 -1.87 -6.46 -15.99
CA LEU A 136 -2.80 -5.34 -15.95
C LEU A 136 -2.28 -4.13 -16.75
N GLY A 137 -0.98 -3.84 -16.68
CA GLY A 137 -0.35 -2.76 -17.45
C GLY A 137 -0.35 -3.02 -18.94
N LEU A 138 0.05 -4.22 -19.37
CA LEU A 138 0.08 -4.66 -20.76
C LEU A 138 -1.33 -4.75 -21.38
N ALA A 139 -2.32 -5.14 -20.59
CA ALA A 139 -3.73 -5.11 -20.99
C ALA A 139 -4.31 -3.69 -21.06
N GLY A 140 -3.56 -2.66 -20.65
CA GLY A 140 -3.98 -1.25 -20.66
C GLY A 140 -5.05 -0.92 -19.62
N LEU A 141 -5.18 -1.73 -18.56
CA LEU A 141 -6.18 -1.56 -17.51
C LEU A 141 -5.70 -0.62 -16.41
N ILE A 142 -4.39 -0.54 -16.21
CA ILE A 142 -3.76 0.37 -15.24
C ILE A 142 -2.69 1.24 -15.89
N THR A 143 -2.25 2.26 -15.15
CA THR A 143 -1.08 3.08 -15.48
C THR A 143 -0.17 3.17 -14.26
N GLY A 144 1.06 3.66 -14.45
CA GLY A 144 2.05 3.78 -13.36
C GLY A 144 2.87 2.52 -13.11
N VAL A 145 2.86 1.59 -14.07
CA VAL A 145 3.76 0.43 -14.16
C VAL A 145 4.45 0.50 -15.53
N ASP A 146 5.76 0.37 -15.54
CA ASP A 146 6.59 0.24 -16.73
C ASP A 146 6.57 -1.22 -17.20
N THR A 147 5.84 -1.48 -18.28
CA THR A 147 5.63 -2.83 -18.80
C THR A 147 6.90 -3.46 -19.34
N ASP A 148 7.94 -2.67 -19.62
CA ASP A 148 9.23 -3.15 -20.15
C ASP A 148 10.26 -3.42 -19.03
N SER A 149 9.96 -3.03 -17.79
CA SER A 149 10.87 -3.22 -16.65
C SER A 149 10.93 -4.67 -16.18
N ASP A 150 12.08 -5.11 -15.67
CA ASP A 150 12.21 -6.43 -15.04
C ASP A 150 11.54 -6.41 -13.65
N PRO A 151 10.50 -7.24 -13.42
CA PRO A 151 9.74 -7.21 -12.18
C PRO A 151 10.42 -7.95 -11.03
N THR A 152 11.58 -8.59 -11.24
CA THR A 152 12.37 -9.28 -10.19
C THR A 152 12.76 -8.37 -9.04
N GLU A 153 12.92 -7.07 -9.28
CA GLU A 153 13.27 -6.08 -8.26
C GLU A 153 12.09 -5.13 -8.03
N LEU A 154 11.59 -5.11 -6.80
CA LEU A 154 10.49 -4.23 -6.43
C LEU A 154 10.93 -2.76 -6.51
N THR A 155 10.24 -1.99 -7.36
CA THR A 155 10.44 -0.56 -7.53
C THR A 155 9.08 0.13 -7.67
N TRP A 156 8.71 0.91 -6.65
CA TRP A 156 7.46 1.67 -6.64
C TRP A 156 7.41 2.70 -7.78
N GLY A 157 6.31 2.70 -8.54
CA GLY A 157 6.10 3.52 -9.73
C GLY A 157 6.78 3.00 -10.99
N VAL A 158 7.42 1.83 -10.94
CA VAL A 158 8.05 1.17 -12.09
C VAL A 158 7.52 -0.25 -12.24
N THR A 159 7.91 -1.19 -11.37
CA THR A 159 7.42 -2.57 -11.43
C THR A 159 6.07 -2.73 -10.71
N HIS A 160 5.86 -1.91 -9.68
CA HIS A 160 4.68 -1.91 -8.84
C HIS A 160 4.06 -0.52 -8.77
N PRO A 161 2.73 -0.37 -8.62
CA PRO A 161 2.13 0.95 -8.49
C PRO A 161 2.54 1.64 -7.19
N SER A 162 2.90 2.92 -7.27
CA SER A 162 3.18 3.76 -6.09
C SER A 162 1.89 4.29 -5.44
N SER A 163 1.91 4.46 -4.12
CA SER A 163 0.84 5.09 -3.36
C SER A 163 1.06 6.60 -3.19
N THR A 164 -0.02 7.37 -3.09
CA THR A 164 0.05 8.79 -2.73
C THR A 164 0.50 9.07 -1.29
N LEU A 165 0.51 8.03 -0.45
CA LEU A 165 1.08 8.08 0.89
C LEU A 165 2.60 7.88 0.83
N ARG A 166 3.07 6.66 1.01
CA ARG A 166 4.46 6.24 0.90
C ARG A 166 4.45 4.78 0.44
N GLY A 167 5.47 4.40 -0.31
CA GLY A 167 5.55 3.05 -0.86
C GLY A 167 4.58 2.83 -2.00
N GLY A 168 3.95 1.66 -2.01
CA GLY A 168 3.03 1.25 -3.06
C GLY A 168 2.23 0.02 -2.70
N PHE A 169 1.73 -0.65 -3.73
CA PHE A 169 0.78 -1.73 -3.59
C PHE A 169 1.35 -3.05 -4.11
N GLU A 170 1.10 -4.11 -3.35
CA GLU A 170 1.29 -5.51 -3.73
C GLU A 170 -0.08 -6.20 -3.71
N MET A 171 -0.28 -7.22 -4.53
CA MET A 171 -1.52 -8.00 -4.53
C MET A 171 -1.22 -9.49 -4.45
N TYR A 172 -1.97 -10.21 -3.64
CA TYR A 172 -1.83 -11.65 -3.53
C TYR A 172 -3.07 -12.27 -2.90
N TYR A 173 -3.27 -13.57 -3.11
CA TYR A 173 -4.30 -14.32 -2.41
C TYR A 173 -3.73 -14.87 -1.11
N ASP A 174 -4.51 -14.75 -0.03
CA ASP A 174 -4.20 -15.37 1.25
C ASP A 174 -5.34 -16.32 1.63
N THR A 175 -5.00 -17.55 2.01
CA THR A 175 -5.98 -18.53 2.48
C THR A 175 -6.38 -18.35 3.94
N ASP A 176 -5.62 -17.60 4.73
CA ASP A 176 -5.93 -17.35 6.14
C ASP A 176 -5.27 -16.07 6.67
N PHE A 177 -6.04 -14.99 6.78
CA PHE A 177 -5.56 -13.76 7.40
C PHE A 177 -5.52 -13.80 8.93
N SER A 178 -5.75 -14.94 9.61
CA SER A 178 -5.84 -14.99 11.08
C SER A 178 -4.61 -14.48 11.83
N ASP A 179 -3.44 -14.44 11.16
CA ASP A 179 -2.20 -13.88 11.70
C ASP A 179 -2.11 -12.35 11.60
N VAL A 180 -2.90 -11.71 10.73
CA VAL A 180 -2.81 -10.27 10.41
C VAL A 180 -4.12 -9.50 10.56
N GLY A 181 -5.26 -10.17 10.61
CA GLY A 181 -6.59 -9.57 10.60
C GLY A 181 -7.72 -10.60 10.79
N PRO A 182 -8.84 -10.49 10.06
CA PRO A 182 -10.00 -11.35 10.24
C PRO A 182 -9.72 -12.77 9.76
N ALA A 183 -10.16 -13.81 10.48
CA ALA A 183 -10.03 -15.22 10.05
C ALA A 183 -10.87 -15.53 8.79
N SER A 184 -10.36 -15.08 7.64
CA SER A 184 -10.99 -15.09 6.33
C SER A 184 -9.91 -15.30 5.27
N SER A 185 -10.33 -15.65 4.06
CA SER A 185 -9.46 -15.79 2.89
C SER A 185 -9.90 -14.82 1.80
N GLY A 186 -8.98 -14.45 0.92
CA GLY A 186 -9.32 -13.58 -0.19
C GLY A 186 -8.12 -13.01 -0.92
N LEU A 187 -8.41 -12.36 -2.05
CA LEU A 187 -7.41 -11.55 -2.73
C LEU A 187 -7.24 -10.24 -1.95
N VAL A 188 -6.02 -9.96 -1.51
CA VAL A 188 -5.69 -8.77 -0.74
C VAL A 188 -4.81 -7.83 -1.55
N LEU A 189 -5.06 -6.54 -1.38
CA LEU A 189 -4.15 -5.48 -1.78
C LEU A 189 -3.44 -4.96 -0.53
N ARG A 190 -2.13 -5.13 -0.48
CA ARG A 190 -1.29 -4.68 0.63
C ARG A 190 -0.64 -3.35 0.27
N LEU A 191 -0.91 -2.33 1.07
CA LEU A 191 -0.18 -1.06 1.05
C LEU A 191 1.03 -1.18 1.98
N THR A 192 2.22 -1.01 1.42
CA THR A 192 3.50 -1.16 2.13
C THR A 192 4.56 -0.19 1.59
N ASN A 193 5.61 0.08 2.36
CA ASN A 193 6.78 0.82 1.90
C ASN A 193 8.00 -0.07 1.61
N THR A 194 7.94 -1.34 1.97
CA THR A 194 8.96 -2.34 1.70
C THR A 194 8.33 -3.55 1.04
N GLY A 195 9.03 -4.17 0.09
CA GLY A 195 8.57 -5.42 -0.48
C GLY A 195 8.36 -6.50 0.58
N MET A 196 7.44 -7.43 0.34
CA MET A 196 7.32 -8.64 1.17
C MET A 196 8.64 -9.41 1.18
N GLY A 197 9.06 -9.90 2.35
CA GLY A 197 10.34 -10.61 2.51
C GLY A 197 11.57 -9.72 2.78
N ALA A 198 11.44 -8.39 2.64
CA ALA A 198 12.50 -7.49 3.10
C ALA A 198 12.58 -7.59 4.64
N GLY A 199 13.72 -8.01 5.20
CA GLY A 199 13.97 -8.10 6.65
C GLY A 199 13.90 -6.76 7.42
N THR A 200 13.32 -5.73 6.79
CA THR A 200 13.03 -4.40 7.33
C THR A 200 11.53 -4.14 7.50
N MET A 201 10.64 -5.10 7.13
CA MET A 201 9.23 -5.05 7.55
C MET A 201 9.22 -4.86 9.06
N GLY A 202 8.68 -3.74 9.50
CA GLY A 202 8.63 -3.46 10.91
C GLY A 202 9.57 -2.48 11.52
N SER A 203 10.07 -1.54 10.74
CA SER A 203 10.78 -0.41 11.30
C SER A 203 9.80 0.69 11.68
N THR A 204 9.68 0.97 12.98
CA THR A 204 8.87 2.07 13.51
C THR A 204 9.14 3.35 12.72
N GLY A 205 8.07 3.97 12.20
CA GLY A 205 8.12 5.20 11.41
C GLY A 205 8.46 5.02 9.93
N LEU A 206 8.60 3.78 9.43
CA LEU A 206 8.90 3.49 8.00
C LEU A 206 7.72 2.93 7.19
N GLU A 207 6.58 2.65 7.82
CA GLU A 207 5.39 2.07 7.19
C GLU A 207 4.57 3.09 6.36
N PRO A 208 3.66 2.70 5.47
CA PRO A 208 3.06 3.67 4.54
C PRO A 208 2.18 4.74 5.22
N ALA A 209 1.43 4.35 6.26
CA ALA A 209 0.40 5.20 6.89
C ALA A 209 0.63 5.42 8.40
N THR A 210 0.13 6.55 8.91
CA THR A 210 -0.06 6.73 10.36
C THR A 210 -1.33 6.01 10.84
N PRO A 211 -1.46 5.70 12.14
CA PRO A 211 -2.71 5.18 12.74
C PRO A 211 -3.93 6.00 12.37
N ASN A 212 -3.85 7.33 12.46
CA ASN A 212 -4.97 8.20 12.09
C ASN A 212 -5.32 8.10 10.60
N GLN A 213 -4.32 7.98 9.71
CA GLN A 213 -4.57 7.78 8.28
C GLN A 213 -5.22 6.42 8.00
N ALA A 214 -4.76 5.37 8.65
CA ALA A 214 -5.32 4.03 8.53
C ALA A 214 -6.77 3.95 9.06
N ALA A 215 -7.02 4.46 10.26
CA ALA A 215 -8.36 4.55 10.84
C ALA A 215 -9.33 5.35 9.96
N ASN A 216 -8.86 6.41 9.29
CA ASN A 216 -9.66 7.17 8.35
C ASN A 216 -9.93 6.42 7.02
N MET A 217 -9.04 5.51 6.60
CA MET A 217 -9.26 4.65 5.44
C MET A 217 -10.32 3.59 5.74
N ASP A 218 -10.14 2.89 6.85
CA ASP A 218 -11.04 1.87 7.38
C ASP A 218 -12.46 2.44 7.60
N ARG A 219 -12.65 3.49 8.41
CA ARG A 219 -13.98 4.12 8.62
C ARG A 219 -14.68 4.60 7.35
N LYS A 220 -13.94 4.81 6.25
CA LYS A 220 -14.51 5.22 4.96
C LYS A 220 -14.93 4.02 4.10
N LEU A 221 -14.39 2.83 4.35
CA LEU A 221 -14.69 1.61 3.60
C LEU A 221 -15.55 0.63 4.41
N ASP A 222 -15.36 0.53 5.72
CA ASP A 222 -16.02 -0.45 6.58
C ASP A 222 -16.26 0.02 8.03
N ASP A 223 -15.68 -0.61 9.05
CA ASP A 223 -16.21 -0.61 10.43
C ASP A 223 -15.38 0.20 11.44
N GLY A 224 -14.21 0.66 11.03
CA GLY A 224 -13.25 1.40 11.85
C GLY A 224 -12.47 0.52 12.83
N GLN A 225 -12.47 -0.80 12.67
CA GLN A 225 -11.76 -1.75 13.52
C GLN A 225 -10.47 -2.26 12.85
N PRO A 226 -9.31 -2.10 13.49
CA PRO A 226 -8.00 -2.36 12.87
C PRO A 226 -7.68 -3.83 12.56
N SER A 227 -8.51 -4.79 13.00
CA SER A 227 -8.26 -6.23 12.80
C SER A 227 -9.43 -6.98 12.19
N ASN A 228 -10.44 -6.27 11.67
CA ASN A 228 -11.65 -6.88 11.14
C ASN A 228 -12.04 -6.25 9.80
N GLY A 229 -13.05 -6.81 9.13
CA GLY A 229 -13.63 -6.22 7.93
C GLY A 229 -12.78 -6.41 6.67
N ILE A 230 -13.00 -5.52 5.70
CA ILE A 230 -12.30 -5.51 4.41
C ILE A 230 -11.07 -4.61 4.46
N VAL A 231 -10.93 -3.74 5.47
CA VAL A 231 -9.74 -2.94 5.72
C VAL A 231 -9.22 -3.26 7.11
N PHE A 232 -8.05 -3.87 7.15
CA PHE A 232 -7.38 -4.15 8.42
C PHE A 232 -5.92 -3.73 8.34
N VAL A 233 -5.30 -3.60 9.51
CA VAL A 233 -3.91 -3.19 9.62
C VAL A 233 -3.11 -4.18 10.44
N ASN A 234 -1.84 -4.26 10.07
CA ASN A 234 -0.80 -4.76 10.95
C ASN A 234 0.18 -3.60 11.14
N GLY A 235 0.80 -3.49 12.29
CA GLY A 235 1.82 -2.48 12.42
C GLY A 235 3.21 -3.03 12.17
N ALA A 236 4.18 -2.21 12.55
CA ALA A 236 5.55 -2.47 12.22
C ALA A 236 6.06 -3.79 12.86
N LYS A 237 5.85 -4.02 14.16
CA LYS A 237 6.48 -5.15 14.86
C LYS A 237 5.43 -6.00 15.55
N THR A 238 5.73 -7.28 15.79
CA THR A 238 4.95 -8.10 16.71
C THR A 238 4.88 -7.42 18.09
N GLY A 239 3.70 -6.93 18.50
CA GLY A 239 3.47 -6.25 19.78
C GLY A 239 2.87 -4.85 19.60
N ASP A 240 3.10 -3.96 20.58
CA ASP A 240 2.70 -2.55 20.49
C ASP A 240 3.70 -1.79 19.59
N ASP A 241 3.35 -1.73 18.31
CA ASP A 241 4.15 -1.14 17.24
C ASP A 241 3.75 0.30 16.93
N GLY A 242 2.82 0.85 17.72
CA GLY A 242 2.26 2.18 17.54
C GLY A 242 1.38 2.31 16.29
N CYS A 243 0.88 1.20 15.73
CA CYS A 243 -0.23 1.21 14.77
C CYS A 243 -1.58 0.98 15.47
N LYS A 244 -1.67 -0.10 16.26
CA LYS A 244 -2.87 -0.49 17.02
C LYS A 244 -2.52 -1.07 18.38
N SER A 245 -3.41 -0.94 19.35
CA SER A 245 -3.31 -1.53 20.69
C SER A 245 -4.69 -1.96 21.17
N ASP A 246 -4.80 -3.15 21.76
CA ASP A 246 -6.07 -3.72 22.24
C ASP A 246 -7.22 -3.65 21.21
N ASP A 247 -6.91 -3.90 19.94
CA ASP A 247 -7.84 -3.82 18.80
C ASP A 247 -8.42 -2.41 18.52
N GLU A 248 -7.70 -1.37 18.93
CA GLU A 248 -7.99 0.02 18.60
C GLU A 248 -6.79 0.68 17.90
N TYR A 249 -7.06 1.57 16.95
CA TYR A 249 -6.00 2.38 16.32
C TYR A 249 -5.33 3.31 17.34
N ASP A 250 -4.00 3.35 17.37
CA ASP A 250 -3.25 4.29 18.21
C ASP A 250 -3.19 5.69 17.58
N GLU A 251 -4.34 6.36 17.49
CA GLU A 251 -4.47 7.68 16.84
C GLU A 251 -3.73 8.82 17.56
N GLN A 252 -3.10 8.55 18.70
CA GLN A 252 -2.23 9.52 19.39
C GLN A 252 -0.83 9.57 18.76
N THR A 253 -0.47 8.55 17.98
CA THR A 253 0.81 8.43 17.31
C THR A 253 0.77 9.01 15.90
N ASP A 254 1.58 10.04 15.65
CA ASP A 254 1.77 10.64 14.31
C ASP A 254 2.86 9.91 13.49
N GLN A 255 3.47 8.88 14.07
CA GLN A 255 4.44 8.06 13.35
C GLN A 255 3.74 7.16 12.34
N ARG A 256 4.41 6.93 11.22
CA ARG A 256 3.91 6.07 10.17
C ARG A 256 4.30 4.62 10.47
N ASN A 257 3.40 3.93 11.17
CA ASN A 257 3.62 2.60 11.71
C ASN A 257 2.68 1.54 11.14
N CYS A 258 1.72 1.91 10.28
CA CYS A 258 0.69 1.00 9.80
C CYS A 258 0.95 0.50 8.38
N LEU A 259 1.03 -0.82 8.23
CA LEU A 259 0.71 -1.54 7.00
C LEU A 259 -0.81 -1.63 6.89
N VAL A 260 -1.33 -1.49 5.67
CA VAL A 260 -2.78 -1.49 5.46
C VAL A 260 -3.13 -2.53 4.42
N TYR A 261 -4.10 -3.36 4.71
CA TYR A 261 -4.59 -4.43 3.87
C TYR A 261 -6.00 -4.10 3.43
N PHE A 262 -6.30 -4.34 2.16
CA PHE A 262 -7.62 -4.17 1.58
C PHE A 262 -8.04 -5.49 0.95
N VAL A 263 -9.02 -6.17 1.53
CA VAL A 263 -9.63 -7.36 0.92
C VAL A 263 -10.43 -6.90 -0.29
N MET A 264 -10.16 -7.48 -1.44
CA MET A 264 -10.89 -7.22 -2.67
C MET A 264 -12.04 -8.21 -2.81
N ASP A 265 -13.23 -7.70 -3.05
CA ASP A 265 -14.36 -8.53 -3.47
C ASP A 265 -14.10 -9.04 -4.90
N SER A 266 -13.92 -10.35 -5.01
CA SER A 266 -13.84 -11.11 -6.27
C SER A 266 -15.22 -11.55 -6.74
#